data_AF-A0A4R5ET21-F1
#
_entry.id   AF-A0A4R5ET21-F1
#
_cell.length_a   1.000
_cell.length_b   1.000
_cell.length_c   1.000
_cell.angle_alpha   90.00
_cell.angle_beta   90.00
_cell.angle_gamma   90.00
#
_symmetry.space_group_name_H-M   'P 1'
#
loop_
_entity.id
_entity.type
_entity.pdbx_description
1 polymer ?
#
loop_
_entity_poly.entity_id
_entity_poly.type
_entity_poly.pdbx_seq_one_letter_code
_entity_poly.pdbx_strand_id
1 'polypeptide(L)'
;MAAARSYPPGNGGQRRASAPVPGLSGDAVLPDPLDHLAGENRCRRVICGFLDTLVAALPHPDPTLAGEVLTHLKTALPRHIRDEEGDLFPLLRRRSQTDADINDTLDRLIADHAHASAMLEPIQAALERLVLRGTAFTAEEATAITAFAARERRQLIVENGIVLPLARVRLSQSDLKSLRLRMLQRRHTDTDTAH
;
A
#
# COMPACT_ATOMS: atom_id res chain seq x y z
N MET A 1 43.36 -24.75 38.48
CA MET A 1 43.71 -24.51 37.06
C MET A 1 42.44 -24.67 36.24
N ALA A 2 41.85 -23.56 35.79
CA ALA A 2 40.58 -23.54 35.06
C ALA A 2 40.83 -23.62 33.54
N ALA A 3 40.13 -24.52 32.86
CA ALA A 3 40.23 -24.74 31.42
C ALA A 3 39.46 -23.65 30.65
N ALA A 4 40.17 -22.95 29.75
CA ALA A 4 39.61 -21.98 28.82
C ALA A 4 38.83 -22.69 27.70
N ARG A 5 37.57 -22.30 27.48
CA ARG A 5 36.79 -22.69 26.29
C ARG A 5 37.02 -21.67 25.19
N SER A 6 37.63 -22.09 24.10
CA SER A 6 37.76 -21.32 22.86
C SER A 6 36.43 -21.32 22.09
N TYR A 7 35.93 -20.13 21.73
CA TYR A 7 34.83 -19.97 20.79
C TYR A 7 35.37 -19.78 19.36
N PRO A 8 34.69 -20.29 18.32
CA PRO A 8 35.09 -20.04 16.94
C PRO A 8 34.65 -18.63 16.49
N PRO A 9 35.33 -18.01 15.52
CA PRO A 9 34.96 -16.69 15.02
C PRO A 9 33.62 -16.75 14.28
N GLY A 10 32.71 -15.87 14.68
CA GLY A 10 31.40 -15.69 14.06
C GLY A 10 31.52 -15.27 12.61
N ASN A 11 30.83 -16.02 11.75
CA ASN A 11 30.72 -15.82 10.32
C ASN A 11 30.20 -14.40 10.03
N GLY A 12 30.93 -13.64 9.23
CA GLY A 12 30.59 -12.27 8.83
C GLY A 12 29.19 -12.20 8.25
N GLY A 13 28.36 -11.33 8.82
CA GLY A 13 27.00 -11.09 8.39
C GLY A 13 26.96 -10.67 6.93
N GLN A 14 26.62 -11.60 6.05
CA GLN A 14 26.09 -11.28 4.74
C GLN A 14 24.83 -10.44 4.96
N ARG A 15 24.93 -9.14 4.66
CA ARG A 15 23.77 -8.27 4.46
C ARG A 15 22.84 -9.01 3.49
N ARG A 16 21.73 -9.53 4.00
CA ARG A 16 20.65 -10.02 3.15
C ARG A 16 20.21 -8.81 2.33
N ALA A 17 20.52 -8.84 1.03
CA ALA A 17 19.86 -7.96 0.09
C ALA A 17 18.36 -8.13 0.29
N SER A 18 17.66 -7.05 0.63
CA SER A 18 16.21 -7.03 0.70
C SER A 18 15.68 -7.59 -0.62
N ALA A 19 14.91 -8.67 -0.54
CA ALA A 19 14.24 -9.19 -1.73
C ALA A 19 13.34 -8.07 -2.30
N PRO A 20 13.31 -7.86 -3.62
CA PRO A 20 12.44 -6.86 -4.21
C PRO A 20 11.00 -7.13 -3.77
N VAL A 21 10.31 -6.08 -3.33
CA VAL A 21 8.90 -6.17 -2.95
C VAL A 21 8.12 -6.73 -4.14
N PRO A 22 7.46 -7.90 -4.03
CA PRO A 22 6.69 -8.46 -5.12
C PRO A 22 5.57 -7.48 -5.52
N GLY A 23 5.53 -7.09 -6.80
CA GLY A 23 4.47 -6.23 -7.36
C GLY A 23 4.90 -4.87 -7.89
N LEU A 24 6.20 -4.52 -7.86
CA LEU A 24 6.70 -3.24 -8.41
C LEU A 24 6.94 -3.25 -9.93
N SER A 25 6.78 -4.37 -10.62
CA SER A 25 7.02 -4.46 -12.07
C SER A 25 6.13 -5.52 -12.68
N GLY A 26 5.06 -5.10 -13.37
CA GLY A 26 4.19 -6.04 -14.07
C GLY A 26 2.87 -5.48 -14.62
N ASP A 27 2.81 -4.20 -15.05
CA ASP A 27 1.58 -3.62 -15.61
C ASP A 27 1.23 -4.17 -17.02
N ALA A 28 2.15 -4.88 -17.70
CA ALA A 28 1.95 -5.35 -19.07
C ALA A 28 0.91 -6.49 -19.21
N VAL A 29 0.61 -7.20 -18.12
CA VAL A 29 -0.42 -8.25 -18.07
C VAL A 29 -1.14 -8.16 -16.73
N LEU A 30 -2.32 -7.53 -16.70
CA LEU A 30 -3.20 -7.63 -15.53
C LEU A 30 -3.86 -9.02 -15.54
N PRO A 31 -3.65 -9.86 -14.50
CA PRO A 31 -4.41 -11.10 -14.32
C PRO A 31 -5.89 -10.78 -14.02
N ASP A 32 -6.60 -11.68 -13.32
CA ASP A 32 -7.91 -11.31 -12.77
C ASP A 32 -7.81 -9.99 -11.99
N PRO A 33 -8.66 -8.98 -12.27
CA PRO A 33 -8.52 -7.66 -11.68
C PRO A 33 -8.71 -7.67 -10.15
N LEU A 34 -9.49 -8.60 -9.60
CA LEU A 34 -9.67 -8.72 -8.15
C LEU A 34 -8.45 -9.38 -7.49
N ASP A 35 -7.80 -10.33 -8.17
CA ASP A 35 -6.51 -10.89 -7.72
C ASP A 35 -5.38 -9.85 -7.74
N HIS A 36 -5.39 -8.97 -8.75
CA HIS A 36 -4.45 -7.84 -8.83
C HIS A 36 -4.63 -6.89 -7.66
N LEU A 37 -5.86 -6.43 -7.41
CA LEU A 37 -6.19 -5.55 -6.27
C LEU A 37 -5.85 -6.23 -4.93
N ALA A 38 -6.13 -7.52 -4.78
CA ALA A 38 -5.70 -8.29 -3.60
C ALA A 38 -4.17 -8.32 -3.44
N GLY A 39 -3.43 -8.36 -4.55
CA GLY A 39 -1.97 -8.24 -4.56
C GLY A 39 -1.49 -6.87 -4.08
N GLU A 40 -2.11 -5.80 -4.55
CA GLU A 40 -1.81 -4.44 -4.12
C GLU A 40 -2.13 -4.23 -2.64
N ASN A 41 -3.22 -4.81 -2.14
CA ASN A 41 -3.56 -4.81 -0.71
C ASN A 41 -2.51 -5.52 0.15
N ARG A 42 -1.94 -6.64 -0.34
CA ARG A 42 -0.81 -7.30 0.34
C ARG A 42 0.43 -6.40 0.37
N CYS A 43 0.73 -5.71 -0.74
CA CYS A 43 1.83 -4.75 -0.80
C CYS A 43 1.62 -3.57 0.16
N ARG A 44 0.43 -2.95 0.17
CA ARG A 44 0.05 -1.88 1.11
C ARG A 44 0.23 -2.31 2.57
N ARG A 45 -0.12 -3.56 2.91
CA ARG A 45 0.11 -4.11 4.26
C ARG A 45 1.60 -4.17 4.62
N VAL A 46 2.47 -4.55 3.67
CA VAL A 46 3.93 -4.55 3.88
C VAL A 46 4.44 -3.13 4.08
N ILE A 47 3.98 -2.17 3.28
CA ILE A 47 4.34 -0.75 3.41
C ILE A 47 3.94 -0.18 4.77
N CYS A 48 2.78 -0.56 5.31
CA CYS A 48 2.40 -0.20 6.68
C CYS A 48 3.40 -0.74 7.71
N GLY A 49 3.95 -1.94 7.51
CA GLY A 49 4.99 -2.51 8.37
C GLY A 49 6.33 -1.77 8.25
N PHE A 50 6.66 -1.30 7.05
CA PHE A 50 7.85 -0.48 6.83
C PHE A 50 7.74 0.89 7.52
N LEU A 51 6.56 1.53 7.47
CA LEU A 51 6.29 2.75 8.23
C LEU A 51 6.52 2.55 9.74
N ASP A 52 5.99 1.47 10.33
CA ASP A 52 6.22 1.16 11.74
C ASP A 52 7.72 0.94 12.03
N THR A 53 8.44 0.26 11.12
CA THR A 53 9.88 -0.01 11.24
C THR A 53 10.69 1.28 11.24
N LEU A 54 10.35 2.23 10.36
CA LEU A 54 11.00 3.53 10.30
C LEU A 54 10.79 4.33 11.60
N VAL A 55 9.57 4.34 12.14
CA VAL A 55 9.27 5.02 13.41
C VAL A 55 10.00 4.36 14.58
N ALA A 56 10.03 3.03 14.65
CA ALA A 56 10.70 2.29 15.72
C ALA A 56 12.24 2.46 15.70
N ALA A 57 12.82 2.79 14.56
CA ALA A 57 14.27 2.96 14.37
C ALA A 57 14.79 4.36 14.73
N LEU A 58 13.94 5.27 15.22
CA LEU A 58 14.37 6.60 15.64
C LEU A 58 15.45 6.51 16.75
N PRO A 59 16.47 7.40 16.71
CA PRO A 59 16.63 8.55 15.82
C PRO A 59 17.38 8.23 14.50
N HIS A 60 17.61 6.96 14.15
CA HIS A 60 18.38 6.55 12.97
C HIS A 60 17.58 5.65 12.01
N PRO A 61 16.45 6.13 11.46
CA PRO A 61 15.65 5.36 10.50
C PRO A 61 16.41 5.15 9.18
N ASP A 62 16.17 4.02 8.52
CA ASP A 62 16.83 3.65 7.26
C ASP A 62 16.33 4.50 6.08
N PRO A 63 17.17 5.35 5.45
CA PRO A 63 16.77 6.18 4.32
C PRO A 63 16.41 5.36 3.06
N THR A 64 16.96 4.15 2.91
CA THR A 64 16.65 3.28 1.75
C THR A 64 15.23 2.75 1.86
N LEU A 65 14.86 2.24 3.04
CA LEU A 65 13.49 1.80 3.33
C LEU A 65 12.49 2.95 3.21
N ALA A 66 12.87 4.16 3.65
CA ALA A 66 12.05 5.35 3.49
C ALA A 66 11.79 5.70 2.01
N GLY A 67 12.79 5.50 1.14
CA GLY A 67 12.65 5.67 -0.30
C GLY A 67 11.62 4.72 -0.92
N GLU A 68 11.65 3.43 -0.54
CA GLU A 68 10.67 2.44 -1.02
C GLU A 68 9.24 2.81 -0.63
N VAL A 69 9.05 3.20 0.64
CA VAL A 69 7.76 3.67 1.16
C VAL A 69 7.30 4.92 0.39
N LEU A 70 8.18 5.91 0.24
CA LEU A 70 7.87 7.15 -0.47
C LEU A 70 7.43 6.90 -1.91
N THR A 71 8.15 6.06 -2.64
CA THR A 71 7.78 5.67 -4.01
C THR A 71 6.40 5.04 -4.04
N HIS A 72 6.09 4.13 -3.12
CA HIS A 72 4.78 3.50 -3.06
C HIS A 72 3.66 4.51 -2.78
N LEU A 73 3.83 5.39 -1.80
CA LEU A 73 2.84 6.41 -1.43
C LEU A 73 2.59 7.43 -2.55
N LYS A 74 3.59 7.72 -3.39
CA LYS A 74 3.46 8.66 -4.51
C LYS A 74 2.90 8.05 -5.79
N THR A 75 3.07 6.74 -6.00
CA THR A 75 2.80 6.12 -7.29
C THR A 75 1.73 5.03 -7.19
N ALA A 76 2.00 3.96 -6.45
CA ALA A 76 1.13 2.78 -6.37
C ALA A 76 -0.17 3.09 -5.64
N LEU A 77 -0.11 3.75 -4.47
CA LEU A 77 -1.29 4.02 -3.65
C LEU A 77 -2.32 4.91 -4.38
N PRO A 78 -1.97 6.06 -4.99
CA PRO A 78 -2.95 6.88 -5.72
C PRO A 78 -3.59 6.15 -6.91
N ARG A 79 -2.83 5.29 -7.63
CA ARG A 79 -3.38 4.49 -8.72
C ARG A 79 -4.38 3.45 -8.22
N HIS A 80 -4.05 2.77 -7.12
CA HIS A 80 -4.92 1.79 -6.48
C HIS A 80 -6.25 2.42 -6.05
N ILE A 81 -6.21 3.55 -5.33
CA ILE A 81 -7.42 4.31 -4.92
C ILE A 81 -8.27 4.66 -6.15
N ARG A 82 -7.64 5.10 -7.25
CA ARG A 82 -8.36 5.48 -8.47
C ARG A 82 -9.06 4.29 -9.13
N ASP A 83 -8.45 3.10 -9.11
CA ASP A 83 -9.06 1.87 -9.63
C ASP A 83 -10.24 1.43 -8.75
N GLU A 84 -10.13 1.60 -7.43
CA GLU A 84 -11.22 1.29 -6.51
C GLU A 84 -12.41 2.25 -6.66
N GLU A 85 -12.16 3.56 -6.50
CA GLU A 85 -13.22 4.57 -6.50
C GLU A 85 -13.80 4.85 -7.88
N GLY A 86 -12.96 4.80 -8.92
CA GLY A 86 -13.38 5.07 -10.28
C GLY A 86 -14.09 3.89 -10.95
N ASP A 87 -13.75 2.66 -10.55
CA ASP A 87 -14.17 1.46 -11.30
C ASP A 87 -14.79 0.37 -10.41
N LEU A 88 -14.08 -0.14 -9.40
CA LEU A 88 -14.58 -1.25 -8.58
C LEU A 88 -15.83 -0.89 -7.79
N PHE A 89 -15.79 0.19 -6.99
CA PHE A 89 -16.89 0.57 -6.11
C PHE A 89 -18.16 0.91 -6.91
N PRO A 90 -18.11 1.69 -8.01
CA PRO A 90 -19.30 1.94 -8.85
C PRO A 90 -19.89 0.65 -9.44
N LEU A 91 -19.07 -0.29 -9.89
CA LEU A 91 -19.56 -1.59 -10.38
C LEU A 91 -20.24 -2.39 -9.26
N LEU A 92 -19.65 -2.40 -8.07
CA LEU A 92 -20.19 -3.12 -6.92
C LEU A 92 -21.52 -2.51 -6.46
N ARG A 93 -21.64 -1.18 -6.42
CA ARG A 93 -22.91 -0.49 -6.14
C ARG A 93 -24.00 -0.85 -7.13
N ARG A 94 -23.68 -0.85 -8.43
CA ARG A 94 -24.63 -1.25 -9.49
C ARG A 94 -25.11 -2.69 -9.31
N ARG A 95 -24.27 -3.59 -8.81
CA ARG A 95 -24.62 -4.99 -8.53
C ARG A 95 -25.23 -5.20 -7.13
N SER A 96 -25.32 -4.14 -6.31
CA SER A 96 -25.73 -4.15 -4.90
C SER A 96 -26.82 -3.11 -4.59
N GLN A 97 -27.65 -2.75 -5.58
CA GLN A 97 -28.58 -1.62 -5.48
C GLN A 97 -29.54 -1.70 -4.28
N THR A 98 -29.97 -2.91 -3.91
CA THR A 98 -30.91 -3.13 -2.81
C THR A 98 -30.23 -3.36 -1.46
N ASP A 99 -28.90 -3.34 -1.42
CA ASP A 99 -28.11 -3.65 -0.23
C ASP A 99 -27.54 -2.37 0.37
N ALA A 100 -28.32 -1.76 1.27
CA ALA A 100 -27.97 -0.49 1.91
C ALA A 100 -26.65 -0.59 2.70
N ASP A 101 -26.45 -1.67 3.44
CA ASP A 101 -25.26 -1.86 4.29
C ASP A 101 -23.96 -1.88 3.46
N ILE A 102 -23.99 -2.48 2.26
CA ILE A 102 -22.85 -2.46 1.36
C ILE A 102 -22.63 -1.06 0.79
N ASN A 103 -23.68 -0.36 0.39
CA ASN A 103 -23.54 1.01 -0.12
C ASN A 103 -22.96 1.95 0.94
N ASP A 104 -23.44 1.87 2.18
CA ASP A 104 -22.91 2.63 3.33
C ASP A 104 -21.45 2.26 3.65
N THR A 105 -21.08 1.00 3.46
CA THR A 105 -19.69 0.55 3.60
C THR A 105 -18.79 1.16 2.53
N LEU A 106 -19.25 1.22 1.28
CA LEU A 106 -18.52 1.86 0.19
C LEU A 106 -18.42 3.38 0.38
N ASP A 107 -19.46 4.04 0.90
CA ASP A 107 -19.42 5.47 1.23
C ASP A 107 -18.39 5.77 2.32
N ARG A 108 -18.33 4.93 3.36
CA ARG A 108 -17.32 5.05 4.42
C ARG A 108 -15.90 4.85 3.89
N LEU A 109 -15.67 3.91 2.98
CA LEU A 109 -14.35 3.69 2.38
C LEU A 109 -13.88 4.91 1.56
N ILE A 110 -14.76 5.50 0.76
CA ILE A 110 -14.44 6.72 -0.01
C ILE A 110 -14.13 7.89 0.92
N ALA A 111 -14.95 8.11 1.95
CA ALA A 111 -14.65 9.11 2.97
C ALA A 111 -13.32 8.80 3.67
N ASP A 112 -13.01 7.51 3.84
CA ASP A 112 -11.80 7.10 4.52
C ASP A 112 -10.54 7.38 3.70
N HIS A 113 -10.58 7.17 2.37
CA HIS A 113 -9.55 7.55 1.41
C HIS A 113 -9.32 9.05 1.35
N ALA A 114 -10.39 9.85 1.36
CA ALA A 114 -10.27 11.30 1.34
C ALA A 114 -9.48 11.83 2.56
N HIS A 115 -9.80 11.32 3.75
CA HIS A 115 -9.05 11.65 4.96
C HIS A 115 -7.60 11.12 4.92
N ALA A 116 -7.38 9.90 4.42
CA ALA A 116 -6.03 9.34 4.31
C ALA A 116 -5.16 10.18 3.36
N SER A 117 -5.74 10.63 2.25
CA SER A 117 -5.09 11.49 1.26
C SER A 117 -4.65 12.82 1.86
N ALA A 118 -5.44 13.41 2.75
CA ALA A 118 -5.08 14.65 3.46
C ALA A 118 -3.87 14.47 4.41
N MET A 119 -3.58 13.24 4.85
CA MET A 119 -2.40 12.95 5.68
C MET A 119 -1.14 12.70 4.85
N LEU A 120 -1.25 12.44 3.54
CA LEU A 120 -0.12 12.00 2.72
C LEU A 120 0.93 13.07 2.52
N GLU A 121 0.54 14.32 2.24
CA GLU A 121 1.49 15.40 1.95
C GLU A 121 2.54 15.60 3.07
N PRO A 122 2.17 15.79 4.35
CA PRO A 122 3.17 15.94 5.41
C PRO A 122 4.02 14.68 5.63
N ILE A 123 3.45 13.49 5.45
CA ILE A 123 4.18 12.22 5.58
C ILE A 123 5.21 12.07 4.45
N GLN A 124 4.82 12.37 3.21
CA GLN A 124 5.72 12.34 2.06
C GLN A 124 6.86 13.35 2.22
N ALA A 125 6.58 14.56 2.71
CA ALA A 125 7.61 15.56 2.98
C ALA A 125 8.62 15.10 4.05
N ALA A 126 8.15 14.43 5.11
CA ALA A 126 9.03 13.88 6.15
C ALA A 126 9.91 12.74 5.60
N LEU A 127 9.34 11.83 4.81
CA LEU A 127 10.07 10.75 4.14
C LEU A 127 11.11 11.29 3.14
N GLU A 128 10.74 12.27 2.31
CA GLU A 128 11.66 12.95 1.39
C GLU A 128 12.84 13.58 2.12
N ARG A 129 12.57 14.27 3.24
CA ARG A 129 13.61 14.91 4.04
C ARG A 129 14.57 13.87 4.62
N LEU A 130 14.06 12.73 5.09
CA LEU A 130 14.89 11.61 5.52
C LEU A 130 15.75 11.06 4.37
N VAL A 131 15.16 10.82 3.21
CA VAL A 131 15.86 10.27 2.03
C VAL A 131 16.95 11.22 1.54
N LEU A 132 16.66 12.52 1.43
CA LEU A 132 17.57 13.49 0.82
C LEU A 132 18.64 14.02 1.78
N ARG A 133 18.30 14.13 3.07
CA ARG A 133 19.14 14.85 4.06
C ARG A 133 19.54 13.99 5.26
N GLY A 134 19.07 12.75 5.35
CA GLY A 134 19.28 11.89 6.52
C GLY A 134 18.64 12.44 7.80
N THR A 135 17.72 13.39 7.69
CA THR A 135 17.09 14.01 8.85
C THR A 135 15.94 13.14 9.33
N ALA A 136 16.04 12.63 10.56
CA ALA A 136 15.02 11.80 11.18
C ALA A 136 13.68 12.53 11.37
N PHE A 137 12.63 11.77 11.66
CA PHE A 137 11.30 12.31 11.94
C PHE A 137 11.26 13.03 13.28
N THR A 138 10.42 14.07 13.36
CA THR A 138 9.99 14.64 14.64
C THR A 138 9.02 13.68 15.35
N ALA A 139 8.78 13.89 16.65
CA ALA A 139 7.80 13.10 17.39
C ALA A 139 6.37 13.24 16.83
N GLU A 140 6.03 14.43 16.31
CA GLU A 140 4.74 14.70 15.68
C GLU A 140 4.59 13.94 14.36
N GLU A 141 5.61 13.99 13.50
CA GLU A 141 5.62 13.24 12.24
C GLU A 141 5.56 11.73 12.48
N ALA A 142 6.31 11.22 13.47
CA ALA A 142 6.27 9.82 13.86
C ALA A 142 4.86 9.39 14.33
N THR A 143 4.16 10.27 15.06
CA THR A 143 2.77 10.05 15.48
C THR A 143 1.83 10.03 14.29
N ALA A 144 1.97 10.98 13.36
CA ALA A 144 1.18 11.05 12.14
C ALA A 144 1.38 9.81 11.24
N ILE A 145 2.62 9.37 11.06
CA ILE A 145 2.97 8.14 10.33
C ILE A 145 2.29 6.92 10.96
N THR A 146 2.38 6.78 12.28
CA THR A 146 1.75 5.67 13.01
C THR A 146 0.23 5.69 12.85
N ALA A 147 -0.39 6.87 12.96
CA ALA A 147 -1.83 7.03 12.77
C ALA A 147 -2.28 6.69 11.35
N PHE A 148 -1.52 7.11 10.33
CA PHE A 148 -1.76 6.76 8.93
C PHE A 148 -1.68 5.25 8.72
N ALA A 149 -0.61 4.59 9.17
CA ALA A 149 -0.46 3.14 9.02
C ALA A 149 -1.57 2.35 9.73
N ALA A 150 -2.03 2.82 10.90
CA ALA A 150 -3.17 2.22 11.60
C ALA A 150 -4.51 2.40 10.86
N ARG A 151 -4.69 3.52 10.17
CA ARG A 151 -5.86 3.79 9.31
C ARG A 151 -5.87 2.86 8.09
N GLU A 152 -4.77 2.83 7.35
CA GLU A 152 -4.63 1.96 6.17
C GLU A 152 -4.90 0.49 6.52
N ARG A 153 -4.41 0.00 7.68
CA ARG A 153 -4.70 -1.36 8.15
C ARG A 153 -6.18 -1.63 8.39
N ARG A 154 -6.93 -0.67 8.96
CA ARG A 154 -8.38 -0.81 9.18
C ARG A 154 -9.12 -0.90 7.86
N GLN A 155 -8.71 -0.08 6.90
CA GLN A 155 -9.27 -0.10 5.56
C GLN A 155 -9.00 -1.42 4.83
N LEU A 156 -7.75 -1.92 4.89
CA LEU A 156 -7.39 -3.24 4.36
C LEU A 156 -8.21 -4.39 4.94
N ILE A 157 -8.65 -4.31 6.19
CA ILE A 157 -9.54 -5.33 6.79
C ILE A 157 -10.89 -5.33 6.09
N VAL A 158 -11.48 -4.16 5.84
CA VAL A 158 -12.78 -4.03 5.16
C VAL A 158 -12.66 -4.44 3.69
N GLU A 159 -11.65 -3.96 2.98
CA GLU A 159 -11.44 -4.29 1.57
C GLU A 159 -11.24 -5.79 1.34
N ASN A 160 -10.35 -6.42 2.12
CA ASN A 160 -10.06 -7.85 1.95
C ASN A 160 -11.13 -8.76 2.56
N GLY A 161 -11.80 -8.32 3.63
CA GLY A 161 -12.79 -9.13 4.35
C GLY A 161 -14.20 -9.01 3.80
N ILE A 162 -14.53 -7.90 3.15
CA ILE A 162 -15.90 -7.58 2.69
C ILE A 162 -15.90 -7.27 1.19
N VAL A 163 -15.17 -6.25 0.75
CA VAL A 163 -15.30 -5.72 -0.61
C VAL A 163 -14.88 -6.73 -1.68
N LEU A 164 -13.64 -7.26 -1.60
CA LEU A 164 -13.13 -8.19 -2.59
C LEU A 164 -13.90 -9.53 -2.61
N PRO A 165 -14.24 -10.16 -1.47
CA PRO A 165 -15.12 -11.33 -1.46
C PRO A 165 -16.48 -11.06 -2.09
N LEU A 166 -17.10 -9.92 -1.77
CA LEU A 166 -18.39 -9.57 -2.33
C LEU A 166 -18.31 -9.32 -3.84
N ALA A 167 -17.25 -8.66 -4.30
CA ALA A 167 -16.99 -8.45 -5.72
C ALA A 167 -16.88 -9.78 -6.48
N ARG A 168 -16.21 -10.79 -5.91
CA ARG A 168 -16.13 -12.14 -6.53
C ARG A 168 -17.49 -12.80 -6.68
N VAL A 169 -18.40 -12.57 -5.73
CA VAL A 169 -19.75 -13.15 -5.75
C VAL A 169 -20.68 -12.39 -6.69
N ARG A 170 -20.60 -11.06 -6.71
CA ARG A 170 -21.59 -10.19 -7.38
C ARG A 170 -21.21 -9.74 -8.78
N LEU A 171 -19.91 -9.65 -9.08
CA LEU A 171 -19.46 -9.19 -10.40
C LEU A 171 -19.53 -10.34 -11.41
N SER A 172 -20.17 -10.06 -12.54
CA SER A 172 -20.20 -10.98 -13.67
C SER A 172 -18.88 -10.93 -14.46
N GLN A 173 -18.67 -11.92 -15.32
CA GLN A 173 -17.48 -11.97 -16.19
C GLN A 173 -17.34 -10.72 -17.09
N SER A 174 -18.46 -10.12 -17.52
CA SER A 174 -18.42 -8.88 -18.30
C SER A 174 -18.02 -7.67 -17.46
N ASP A 175 -18.43 -7.61 -16.19
CA ASP A 175 -17.99 -6.55 -15.27
C ASP A 175 -16.49 -6.66 -15.00
N LEU A 176 -15.98 -7.87 -14.73
CA LEU A 176 -14.54 -8.12 -14.50
C LEU A 176 -13.70 -7.76 -15.74
N LYS A 177 -14.18 -8.11 -16.94
CA LYS A 177 -13.52 -7.71 -18.19
C LYS A 177 -13.49 -6.19 -18.35
N SER A 178 -14.60 -5.50 -18.04
CA SER A 178 -14.67 -4.03 -18.09
C SER A 178 -13.77 -3.38 -17.06
N LEU A 179 -13.73 -3.87 -15.82
CA LEU A 179 -12.86 -3.40 -14.75
C LEU A 179 -11.39 -3.49 -15.19
N ARG A 180 -10.96 -4.68 -15.64
CA ARG A 180 -9.59 -4.90 -16.12
C ARG A 180 -9.18 -3.92 -17.23
N LEU A 181 -10.04 -3.71 -18.23
CA LEU A 181 -9.73 -2.82 -19.35
C LEU A 181 -9.56 -1.37 -18.89
N ARG A 182 -10.40 -0.90 -17.97
CA ARG A 182 -10.33 0.47 -17.43
C ARG A 182 -9.08 0.68 -16.57
N MET A 183 -8.73 -0.28 -15.72
CA MET A 183 -7.48 -0.27 -14.95
C MET A 183 -6.25 -0.19 -15.89
N LEU A 184 -6.20 -1.04 -16.92
CA LEU A 184 -5.11 -1.04 -17.89
C LEU A 184 -5.00 0.28 -18.65
N GLN A 185 -6.12 0.79 -19.20
CA GLN A 185 -6.13 2.06 -19.92
C GLN A 185 -5.58 3.20 -19.07
N ARG A 186 -6.04 3.31 -17.83
CA ARG A 186 -5.62 4.34 -16.89
C ARG A 186 -4.15 4.23 -16.51
N ARG A 187 -3.65 3.01 -16.29
CA ARG A 187 -2.24 2.77 -15.94
C ARG A 187 -1.28 2.99 -17.12
N HIS A 188 -1.73 2.72 -18.35
CA HIS A 188 -0.96 3.05 -19.55
C HIS A 188 -0.83 4.57 -19.72
N THR A 189 -1.93 5.33 -19.58
CA THR A 189 -1.88 6.80 -19.70
C THR A 189 -1.04 7.45 -18.60
N ASP A 190 -1.06 6.91 -17.38
CA ASP A 190 -0.21 7.41 -16.28
C ASP A 190 1.29 7.20 -16.56
N THR A 191 1.65 6.18 -17.34
CA THR A 191 3.04 5.90 -17.74
C THR A 191 3.48 6.83 -18.89
N ASP A 192 2.60 7.07 -19.86
CA ASP A 192 2.88 7.95 -21.01
C ASP A 192 3.01 9.43 -20.61
N THR A 193 2.37 9.86 -19.51
CA THR A 193 2.43 11.24 -19.01
C THR A 193 3.68 11.51 -18.12
N ALA A 194 4.46 10.47 -17.81
CA ALA A 194 5.66 10.53 -16.96
C ALA A 194 6.98 10.57 -17.76
N HIS A 195 6.93 10.93 -19.06
CA HIS A 195 8.07 11.18 -19.95
C HIS A 195 8.04 12.63 -20.44
#